data_AF-A0A2D5UU04-F1
#
_entry.id   AF-A0A2D5UU04-F1
#
_cell.length_a   1.000
_cell.length_b   1.000
_cell.length_c   1.000
_cell.angle_alpha   90.00
_cell.angle_beta   90.00
_cell.angle_gamma   90.00
#
_symmetry.space_group_name_H-M   'P 1'
#
loop_
_entity.id
_entity.type
_entity.pdbx_description
1 polymer ?
#
loop_
_entity_poly.entity_id
_entity_poly.type
_entity_poly.pdbx_seq_one_letter_code
_entity_poly.pdbx_strand_id
1 'polypeptide(L)' 'MVKVITFSTELKIFHTRQELTGLDEQVNKFISENNIKQVISVSDTTTTDDKGATIGILRVLTYQDS' A
#
# COMPACT_ATOMS: atom_id res chain seq x y z
N MET A 1 -1.36 -18.10 -10.13
CA MET A 1 -2.45 -18.07 -9.11
C MET A 1 -2.77 -16.63 -8.74
N VAL A 2 -4.01 -16.25 -8.43
CA VAL A 2 -4.30 -14.90 -7.92
C VAL A 2 -3.88 -14.81 -6.45
N LYS A 3 -3.06 -13.81 -6.12
CA LYS A 3 -2.57 -13.53 -4.77
C LYS A 3 -2.95 -12.11 -4.34
N VAL A 4 -3.04 -11.92 -3.03
CA VAL A 4 -3.33 -10.63 -2.40
C VAL A 4 -2.28 -10.37 -1.33
N ILE A 5 -1.77 -9.15 -1.29
CA ILE A 5 -0.88 -8.68 -0.23
C ILE A 5 -1.31 -7.28 0.22
N THR A 6 -1.12 -6.98 1.50
CA THR A 6 -1.48 -5.68 2.09
C THR A 6 -0.22 -5.00 2.60
N PHE A 7 -0.12 -3.71 2.31
CA PHE A 7 0.88 -2.78 2.83
C PHE A 7 0.18 -1.77 3.73
N SER A 8 0.90 -1.25 4.71
CA SER A 8 0.39 -0.23 5.62
C SER A 8 1.47 0.80 5.89
N THR A 9 1.07 2.06 6.00
CA THR A 9 1.95 3.11 6.56
C THR A 9 1.16 4.06 7.45
N GLU A 10 1.84 4.58 8.47
CA GLU A 10 1.30 5.64 9.33
C GLU A 10 1.35 6.97 8.59
N LEU A 11 0.36 7.84 8.82
CA LEU A 11 0.32 9.18 8.26
C LEU A 11 0.66 10.19 9.35
N LYS A 12 1.91 10.66 9.33
CA LYS A 12 2.40 11.70 10.24
C LYS A 12 1.99 13.08 9.75
N ILE A 13 1.63 13.95 10.70
CA ILE A 13 1.27 15.35 10.43
C ILE A 13 2.43 16.04 9.70
N PHE A 14 2.11 16.76 8.62
CA PHE A 14 3.04 17.45 7.72
C PHE A 14 4.04 16.57 6.95
N HIS A 15 3.96 15.23 7.05
CA HIS A 15 4.84 14.30 6.33
C HIS A 15 4.09 13.36 5.39
N THR A 16 2.77 13.52 5.25
CA THR A 16 1.89 12.66 4.44
C THR A 16 2.45 12.35 3.05
N ARG A 17 2.99 13.34 2.33
CA ARG A 17 3.55 13.12 1.00
C ARG A 17 4.74 12.16 1.02
N GLN A 18 5.64 12.32 1.99
CA GLN A 18 6.80 11.44 2.14
C GLN A 18 6.35 10.00 2.48
N GLU A 19 5.38 9.85 3.37
CA GLU A 19 4.84 8.54 3.75
C GLU A 19 4.17 7.83 2.57
N LEU A 20 3.41 8.57 1.75
CA LEU A 20 2.79 8.02 0.53
C LEU A 20 3.84 7.66 -0.53
N THR A 21 4.87 8.47 -0.72
CA THR A 21 5.98 8.14 -1.63
C THR A 21 6.73 6.90 -1.14
N GLY A 22 6.99 6.78 0.16
CA GLY A 22 7.62 5.59 0.73
C GLY A 22 6.75 4.33 0.59
N LEU A 23 5.43 4.47 0.68
CA LEU A 23 4.50 3.37 0.40
C LEU A 23 4.54 2.94 -1.08
N ASP A 24 4.56 3.91 -2.00
CA ASP A 24 4.71 3.64 -3.44
C ASP A 24 6.03 2.88 -3.72
N GLU A 25 7.14 3.32 -3.14
CA GLU A 25 8.44 2.67 -3.28
C GLU A 25 8.42 1.23 -2.76
N GLN A 26 7.81 0.98 -1.60
CA GLN A 26 7.68 -0.37 -1.04
C GLN A 26 6.89 -1.31 -1.95
N VAL A 27 5.75 -0.85 -2.48
CA VAL A 27 4.91 -1.63 -3.40
C VAL A 27 5.65 -1.92 -4.69
N ASN A 28 6.30 -0.92 -5.27
CA ASN A 28 7.08 -1.08 -6.52
C ASN A 28 8.27 -2.03 -6.33
N LYS A 29 8.96 -1.93 -5.18
CA LYS A 29 10.04 -2.85 -4.83
C LYS A 29 9.54 -4.29 -4.74
N PHE A 30 8.40 -4.51 -4.07
CA PHE A 30 7.78 -5.83 -3.99
C PHE A 30 7.43 -6.40 -5.38
N ILE A 31 6.82 -5.59 -6.24
CA ILE A 31 6.47 -5.98 -7.62
C ILE A 31 7.72 -6.40 -8.40
N SER A 32 8.79 -5.61 -8.30
CA SER A 32 10.07 -5.85 -8.99
C SER A 32 10.76 -7.12 -8.47
N GLU A 33 10.94 -7.25 -7.16
CA GLU A 33 11.67 -8.38 -6.53
C GLU A 33 10.97 -9.73 -6.77
N ASN A 34 9.63 -9.73 -6.82
CA ASN A 34 8.84 -10.92 -7.07
C ASN A 34 8.54 -11.16 -8.56
N ASN A 35 9.12 -10.35 -9.47
CA ASN A 35 8.91 -10.45 -10.92
C ASN A 35 7.43 -10.48 -11.33
N ILE A 36 6.56 -9.80 -10.60
CA ILE A 36 5.12 -9.80 -10.84
C ILE A 36 4.84 -9.17 -12.21
N LYS A 37 4.25 -9.94 -13.14
CA LYS A 37 3.99 -9.49 -14.52
C LYS A 37 2.61 -8.87 -14.72
N GLN A 38 1.68 -9.18 -13.83
CA GLN A 38 0.31 -8.70 -13.95
C GLN A 38 -0.25 -8.29 -12.58
N VAL A 39 -0.43 -6.99 -12.44
CA VAL A 39 -1.22 -6.40 -11.35
C VAL A 39 -2.68 -6.39 -11.79
N ILE A 40 -3.56 -6.95 -10.95
CA ILE A 40 -4.99 -7.03 -11.20
C ILE A 40 -5.68 -5.78 -10.63
N SER A 41 -5.34 -5.40 -9.40
CA SER A 41 -5.87 -4.20 -8.77
C SER A 41 -4.95 -3.66 -7.68
N VAL A 42 -5.07 -2.36 -7.44
CA VAL A 42 -4.53 -1.66 -6.27
C VAL A 42 -5.69 -0.93 -5.62
N SER A 43 -5.84 -1.01 -4.31
CA SER A 43 -6.93 -0.35 -3.59
C SER A 43 -6.45 0.18 -2.25
N ASP A 44 -6.83 1.42 -1.95
CA ASP A 44 -6.40 2.13 -0.75
C ASP A 44 -7.58 2.42 0.16
N THR A 45 -7.36 2.32 1.47
CA THR A 45 -8.29 2.81 2.49
C THR A 45 -7.53 3.46 3.64
N THR A 46 -8.09 4.51 4.22
CA THR A 46 -7.52 5.14 5.42
C THR A 46 -7.94 4.38 6.67
N THR A 47 -7.12 4.45 7.71
CA THR A 47 -7.48 4.06 9.07
C THR A 47 -7.70 5.31 9.92
N THR A 48 -8.62 5.20 10.87
CA THR A 48 -8.95 6.29 11.80
C THR A 48 -8.62 5.91 13.24
N ASP A 49 -8.27 6.89 14.06
CA ASP A 49 -8.22 6.73 15.51
C ASP A 49 -9.63 6.72 16.12
N ASP A 50 -9.68 6.67 17.45
CA ASP A 50 -10.92 6.70 18.26
C ASP A 50 -11.68 8.03 18.18
N LYS A 51 -11.08 9.07 17.57
CA LYS A 51 -11.66 10.41 17.38
C LYS A 51 -12.02 10.69 15.92
N GLY A 52 -11.82 9.73 15.02
CA GLY A 52 -12.11 9.85 13.59
C GLY A 52 -11.01 10.57 12.80
N ALA A 53 -9.84 10.86 13.41
CA ALA A 53 -8.72 11.42 12.68
C ALA A 53 -8.06 10.32 11.82
N THR A 54 -7.73 10.64 10.57
CA THR A 54 -6.98 9.73 9.70
C THR A 54 -5.54 9.62 10.20
N ILE A 55 -5.11 8.40 10.56
CA ILE A 55 -3.79 8.12 11.16
C ILE A 55 -2.92 7.20 10.30
N GLY A 56 -3.47 6.60 9.26
CA GLY A 56 -2.76 5.64 8.44
C GLY A 56 -3.48 5.36 7.14
N ILE A 57 -2.80 4.60 6.28
CA ILE A 57 -3.33 4.11 5.02
C ILE A 57 -2.95 2.64 4.86
N LEU A 58 -3.91 1.85 4.39
CA LEU A 58 -3.73 0.48 3.97
C LEU A 58 -3.83 0.45 2.44
N ARG A 59 -2.89 -0.23 1.80
CA ARG A 59 -2.90 -0.49 0.36
C ARG A 59 -2.92 -1.98 0.10
N VAL A 60 -3.91 -2.44 -0.64
CA VAL A 60 -4.07 -3.83 -1.05
C VAL A 60 -3.66 -3.97 -2.50
N LEU A 61 -2.72 -4.88 -2.77
CA LEU A 61 -2.28 -5.26 -4.11
C LEU A 61 -2.81 -6.66 -4.43
N THR A 62 -3.63 -6.77 -5.47
CA THR A 62 -4.04 -8.05 -6.05
C THR A 62 -3.24 -8.29 -7.32
N TYR A 63 -2.59 -9.45 -7.44
CA TYR A 63 -1.70 -9.75 -8.55
C TYR A 63 -1.77 -11.21 -8.97
N GLN A 64 -1.32 -11.49 -10.19
CA GLN A 64 -1.16 -12.85 -10.68
C GLN A 64 0.28 -13.31 -10.46
N ASP A 65 0.43 -14.34 -9.64
CA ASP A 65 1.67 -15.08 -9.48
C ASP A 65 1.89 -16.00 -10.68
N SER A 66 3.13 -15.99 -11.21
CA SER A 66 3.54 -16.71 -12.42
C SER A 66 3.65 -18.21 -12.17
#